data_AF-A0A939XCF3-F1
#
_entry.id   AF-A0A939XCF3-F1
#
_cell.length_a   1.000
_cell.length_b   1.000
_cell.length_c   1.000
_cell.angle_alpha   90.00
_cell.angle_beta   90.00
_cell.angle_gamma   90.00
#
_symmetry.space_group_name_H-M   'P 1'
#
loop_
_entity.id
_entity.type
_entity.pdbx_description
1 polymer ?
#
loop_
_entity_poly.entity_id
_entity_poly.type
_entity_poly.pdbx_seq_one_letter_code
_entity_poly.pdbx_strand_id
1 'polypeptide(L)' 'MPVAFEGADNSDALIYDVMGRIIHKGRIEGPIHVNSMGVYMVKIGGRQPQKVVVR' A
#
# COMPACT_ATOMS: atom_id res chain seq x y z
N MET A 1 -10.49 -0.04 -6.64
CA MET A 1 -10.70 -1.49 -6.50
C MET A 1 -10.00 -1.95 -5.21
N PRO A 2 -10.56 -2.87 -4.42
CA PRO A 2 -9.92 -3.31 -3.18
C PRO A 2 -8.65 -4.12 -3.49
N VAL A 3 -7.53 -3.75 -2.89
CA VAL A 3 -6.28 -4.54 -2.95
C VAL A 3 -6.00 -5.02 -1.53
N ALA A 4 -6.21 -6.31 -1.30
CA ALA A 4 -5.83 -6.92 -0.03
C ALA A 4 -4.32 -7.14 -0.03
N PHE A 5 -3.62 -6.52 0.92
CA PHE A 5 -2.20 -6.74 1.14
C PHE A 5 -2.04 -7.76 2.27
N GLU A 6 -1.63 -8.99 1.94
CA GLU A 6 -1.43 -10.02 2.96
C GLU A 6 -0.35 -9.58 3.97
N GLY A 7 -0.72 -9.60 5.26
CA GLY A 7 0.17 -9.21 6.35
C GLY A 7 0.25 -7.70 6.62
N ALA A 8 -0.65 -6.90 6.05
CA ALA A 8 -0.85 -5.49 6.42
C ALA A 8 -1.58 -5.31 7.77
N ASP A 9 -2.30 -6.32 8.23
CA ASP A 9 -3.12 -6.23 9.44
C ASP A 9 -2.28 -5.88 10.66
N ASN A 10 -2.70 -4.83 11.37
CA ASN A 10 -2.06 -4.27 12.56
C ASN A 10 -0.63 -3.72 12.36
N SER A 11 -0.19 -3.53 11.13
CA SER A 11 1.15 -3.01 10.81
C SER A 11 1.12 -1.57 10.31
N ASP A 12 2.18 -0.81 10.60
CA ASP A 12 2.41 0.48 9.95
C ASP A 12 2.66 0.25 8.46
N ALA A 13 2.08 1.08 7.61
CA ALA A 13 2.34 1.04 6.19
C ALA A 13 2.56 2.41 5.58
N LEU A 14 3.33 2.40 4.51
CA LEU A 14 3.60 3.54 3.66
C LEU A 14 3.33 3.13 2.22
N ILE A 15 2.40 3.83 1.58
CA ILE A 15 2.03 3.61 0.18
C ILE A 15 2.36 4.86 -0.59
N TYR A 16 3.06 4.69 -1.70
CA TYR A 16 3.39 5.77 -2.60
C TYR A 16 3.21 5.35 -4.06
N ASP A 17 2.83 6.29 -4.91
CA ASP A 17 2.74 6.05 -6.35
C ASP A 17 4.13 6.07 -7.01
N VAL A 18 4.17 5.82 -8.32
CA VAL A 18 5.41 5.86 -9.12
C VAL A 18 6.08 7.23 -9.17
N MET A 19 5.35 8.30 -8.85
CA MET A 19 5.89 9.66 -8.75
C MET A 19 6.42 9.95 -7.35
N GLY A 20 6.35 8.99 -6.43
CA GLY A 20 6.78 9.14 -5.04
C GLY A 20 5.75 9.85 -4.16
N ARG A 21 4.53 10.12 -4.64
CA ARG A 21 3.49 10.77 -3.84
C ARG A 21 2.93 9.78 -2.83
N ILE A 22 2.93 10.17 -1.56
CA ILE A 22 2.39 9.35 -0.48
C ILE A 22 0.86 9.33 -0.61
N ILE A 23 0.31 8.14 -0.81
CA ILE A 23 -1.12 7.88 -0.86
C ILE A 23 -1.66 7.55 0.53
N HIS A 24 -0.84 6.86 1.33
CA HIS A 24 -1.19 6.48 2.70
C HIS A 24 0.07 6.36 3.56
N LYS A 25 -0.03 6.79 4.82
CA LYS A 25 1.00 6.61 5.85
C LYS A 25 0.32 6.43 7.20
N GLY A 26 0.44 5.24 7.79
CA GLY A 26 -0.15 4.95 9.09
C GLY A 26 -0.40 3.47 9.32
N ARG A 27 -1.00 3.16 10.47
CA ARG A 27 -1.38 1.80 10.82
C ARG A 27 -2.59 1.37 10.01
N ILE A 28 -2.55 0.17 9.46
CA ILE A 28 -3.67 -0.40 8.71
C ILE A 28 -4.37 -1.46 9.57
N GLU A 29 -5.69 -1.34 9.68
CA GLU A 29 -6.56 -2.25 10.44
C GLU A 29 -7.47 -3.07 9.52
N GLY A 30 -6.99 -3.37 8.29
CA GLY A 30 -7.74 -4.16 7.30
C GLY A 30 -7.22 -3.96 5.86
N PRO A 31 -8.00 -4.38 4.84
CA PRO A 31 -7.59 -4.24 3.45
C PRO A 31 -7.48 -2.77 3.01
N ILE A 32 -6.41 -2.46 2.28
CA ILE A 32 -6.16 -1.12 1.77
C ILE A 32 -6.99 -0.89 0.49
N HIS A 33 -7.67 0.24 0.42
CA HIS A 33 -8.41 0.65 -0.76
C HIS A 33 -7.65 1.72 -1.52
N VAL A 34 -7.37 1.47 -2.80
CA VAL A 34 -6.86 2.47 -3.73
C VAL A 34 -7.90 2.73 -4.83
N ASN A 35 -8.10 4.02 -5.12
CA ASN A 35 -9.19 4.51 -5.95
C ASN A 35 -8.83 4.64 -7.44
N SER A 36 -7.57 4.47 -7.81
CA SER A 36 -7.09 4.59 -9.19
C SER A 36 -6.33 3.35 -9.64
N MET A 37 -6.42 3.07 -10.95
CA MET A 37 -5.52 2.12 -11.61
C MET A 37 -4.12 2.73 -11.67
N GLY A 38 -3.09 1.90 -11.53
CA GLY A 38 -1.71 2.37 -11.53
C GLY A 38 -0.74 1.42 -10.87
N VAL A 39 0.50 1.89 -10.74
CA VAL A 39 1.55 1.17 -10.02
C VAL A 39 1.81 1.89 -8.70
N TYR A 40 1.83 1.12 -7.63
CA TYR A 40 2.07 1.57 -6.27
C TYR A 40 3.22 0.80 -5.66
N MET A 41 3.96 1.46 -4.79
CA MET A 41 4.95 0.85 -3.93
C MET A 41 4.39 0.86 -2.51
N VAL A 42 4.41 -0.31 -1.87
CA VAL A 42 3.82 -0.51 -0.55
C VAL A 42 4.88 -1.08 0.38
N LYS A 43 5.17 -0.33 1.44
CA LYS A 43 6.05 -0.75 2.52
C LYS A 43 5.22 -1.04 3.75
N ILE A 44 5.30 -2.26 4.27
CA ILE A 44 4.57 -2.71 5.47
C ILE A 44 5.60 -3.01 6.57
N GLY A 45 5.54 -2.25 7.66
CA GLY A 45 6.47 -2.30 8.78
C GLY A 45 7.92 -2.11 8.35
N GLY A 46 8.81 -2.96 8.87
CA GLY A 46 10.23 -3.02 8.51
C GLY A 46 10.54 -3.80 7.23
N ARG A 47 9.53 -4.28 6.48
CA ARG A 47 9.74 -5.09 5.27
C ARG A 47 10.19 -4.23 4.10
N GLN A 48 10.81 -4.88 3.12
CA GLN A 48 11.15 -4.24 1.84
C GLN A 48 9.87 -3.77 1.12
N PRO A 49 9.88 -2.60 0.45
CA PRO A 49 8.76 -2.14 -0.34
C PRO A 49 8.41 -3.12 -1.47
N GLN A 50 7.13 -3.41 -1.64
CA GLN A 50 6.60 -4.28 -2.70
C GLN A 50 5.94 -3.44 -3.79
N LYS A 51 6.21 -3.78 -5.05
CA LYS A 51 5.56 -3.17 -6.21
C LYS A 51 4.23 -3.86 -6.47
N VAL A 52 3.15 -3.09 -6.52
CA VAL A 52 1.79 -3.57 -6.80
C VAL A 52 1.23 -2.84 -8.01
N VAL A 53 0.69 -3.62 -8.96
CA VAL A 53 0.04 -3.12 -10.17
C VAL A 53 -1.46 -3.30 -10.00
N VAL A 54 -2.19 -2.20 -9.95
CA VAL A 54 -3.64 -2.16 -9.82
C VAL A 54 -4.25 -1.90 -11.18
N ARG A 55 -5.08 -2.84 -11.62
CA ARG A 55 -5.80 -2.85 -12.89
C ARG A 55 -7.28 -2.91 -12.59
#